data_AF-A0A7X0BY64-F1
#
_entry.id   AF-A0A7X0BY64-F1
#
_cell.length_a   1.000
_cell.length_b   1.000
_cell.length_c   1.000
_cell.angle_alpha   90.00
_cell.angle_beta   90.00
_cell.angle_gamma   90.00
#
_symmetry.space_group_name_H-M   'P 1'
#
loop_
_entity.id
_entity.type
_entity.pdbx_description
1 polymer ?
#
loop_
_entity_poly.entity_id
_entity_poly.type
_entity_poly.pdbx_seq_one_letter_code
_entity_poly.pdbx_strand_id
1 'polypeptide(L)'
;MSASSKLRWLRKEGSEWQWAYDYMARNADEGIGIRIGYAQKNRQPNHDVLTEIINYLMQTEDGREFVKKLRNSLRRRRQRYSDKDRKVCTFTLPAKTKEQLSCSAEKLKISESSIVVAALGQAEKLIEEYRKREQKIENAREIERNEAKQRIDLLRAKHHEAMRQIQKLATRLSIWELALEAEHPGIVVDQALLDSTAKAKTKAISKAIKLATAQWASLLPRI
;
A
#
# COMPACT_ATOMS: atom_id res chain seq x y z
N MET A 1 -53.47 38.29 28.74
CA MET A 1 -53.27 36.82 28.87
C MET A 1 -51.94 36.48 28.22
N SER A 2 -51.07 35.79 28.97
CA SER A 2 -49.61 35.77 28.81
C SER A 2 -49.13 35.15 27.48
N ALA A 3 -48.11 35.79 26.90
CA ALA A 3 -47.50 35.45 25.63
C ALA A 3 -46.84 34.06 25.67
N SER A 4 -47.21 33.20 24.72
CA SER A 4 -46.45 31.99 24.37
C SER A 4 -45.06 32.42 23.89
N SER A 5 -44.09 32.40 24.80
CA SER A 5 -42.68 32.54 24.48
C SER A 5 -42.27 31.35 23.63
N LYS A 6 -42.32 31.52 22.31
CA LYS A 6 -41.85 30.54 21.31
C LYS A 6 -40.46 30.03 21.72
N LEU A 7 -40.37 28.78 22.18
CA LEU A 7 -39.10 28.11 22.47
C LEU A 7 -38.34 27.90 21.16
N ARG A 8 -37.57 28.91 20.74
CA ARG A 8 -36.85 28.91 19.44
C ARG A 8 -35.88 27.74 19.26
N TRP A 9 -35.50 27.07 20.34
CA TRP A 9 -34.56 25.97 20.30
C TRP A 9 -35.21 24.59 20.05
N LEU A 10 -36.53 24.43 20.18
CA LEU A 10 -37.25 23.17 19.97
C LEU A 10 -38.03 23.21 18.65
N ARG A 11 -37.67 22.39 17.65
CA ARG A 11 -38.32 22.39 16.34
C ARG A 11 -39.64 21.60 16.40
N LYS A 12 -40.66 22.13 15.71
CA LYS A 12 -41.96 21.46 15.50
C LYS A 12 -41.87 20.40 14.39
N GLU A 13 -40.97 20.62 13.44
CA GLU A 13 -40.71 19.75 12.31
C GLU A 13 -39.62 18.71 12.64
N GLY A 14 -39.82 17.49 12.14
CA GLY A 14 -39.04 16.32 12.51
C GLY A 14 -39.45 15.76 13.88
N SER A 15 -39.21 14.47 14.12
CA SER A 15 -39.47 13.76 15.38
C SER A 15 -38.62 14.24 16.57
N GLU A 16 -38.20 15.51 16.55
CA GLU A 16 -37.37 16.14 17.57
C GLU A 16 -38.18 16.43 18.84
N TRP A 17 -39.42 16.93 18.71
CA TRP A 17 -40.30 17.16 19.85
C TRP A 17 -40.74 15.85 20.50
N GLN A 18 -41.00 14.80 19.72
CA GLN A 18 -41.31 13.46 20.24
C GLN A 18 -40.15 12.92 21.07
N TRP A 19 -38.93 13.02 20.56
CA TRP A 19 -37.76 12.58 21.31
C TRP A 19 -37.51 13.42 22.58
N ALA A 20 -37.76 14.74 22.53
CA ALA A 20 -37.63 15.58 23.70
C ALA A 20 -38.65 15.16 24.79
N TYR A 21 -39.88 14.82 24.38
CA TYR A 21 -40.89 14.25 25.27
C TYR A 21 -40.44 12.89 25.85
N ASP A 22 -39.96 11.97 25.01
CA ASP A 22 -39.43 10.67 25.47
C ASP A 22 -38.23 10.83 26.42
N TYR A 23 -37.35 11.79 26.15
CA TYR A 23 -36.22 12.10 27.01
C TYR A 23 -36.70 12.59 28.38
N MET A 24 -37.71 13.46 28.41
CA MET A 24 -38.30 13.94 29.66
C MET A 24 -38.90 12.78 30.46
N ALA A 25 -39.68 11.90 29.82
CA ALA A 25 -40.29 10.76 30.48
C ALA A 25 -39.25 9.78 31.08
N ARG A 26 -38.10 9.62 30.42
CA ARG A 26 -37.05 8.67 30.87
C ARG A 26 -36.07 9.22 31.90
N ASN A 27 -35.89 10.54 31.94
CA ASN A 27 -34.83 11.17 32.76
C ASN A 27 -35.38 12.09 33.85
N ALA A 28 -36.70 12.27 33.94
CA ALA A 28 -37.32 13.00 35.03
C ALA A 28 -37.15 12.21 36.34
N ASP A 29 -36.71 12.91 37.40
CA ASP A 29 -36.84 12.42 38.75
C ASP A 29 -38.31 12.51 39.21
N GLU A 30 -38.63 11.94 40.37
CA GLU A 30 -40.01 11.86 40.86
C GLU A 30 -40.66 13.25 40.99
N GLY A 31 -39.90 14.25 41.46
CA GLY A 31 -40.36 15.64 41.59
C GLY A 31 -40.65 16.32 40.26
N ILE A 32 -39.78 16.15 39.25
CA ILE A 32 -39.98 16.68 37.90
C ILE A 32 -41.10 15.91 37.20
N GLY A 33 -41.20 14.60 37.38
CA GLY A 33 -42.24 13.74 36.82
C GLY A 33 -43.64 14.16 37.26
N ILE A 34 -43.83 14.43 38.56
CA ILE A 34 -45.09 14.95 39.10
C ILE A 34 -45.45 16.29 38.44
N ARG A 35 -44.47 17.20 38.29
CA ARG A 35 -44.70 18.52 37.67
C ARG A 35 -45.03 18.42 36.18
N ILE A 36 -44.38 17.51 35.46
CA ILE A 36 -44.70 17.20 34.07
C ILE A 36 -46.14 16.70 33.98
N GLY A 37 -46.55 15.78 34.86
CA GLY A 37 -47.93 15.27 34.92
C GLY A 37 -48.96 16.37 35.16
N TYR A 38 -48.70 17.27 36.13
CA TYR A 38 -49.55 18.43 36.40
C TYR A 38 -49.66 19.40 35.21
N ALA A 39 -48.55 19.64 34.50
CA ALA A 39 -48.53 20.51 33.34
C ALA A 39 -49.22 19.86 32.11
N GLN A 40 -49.10 18.53 31.96
CA GLN A 40 -49.69 17.80 30.84
C GLN A 40 -51.21 17.64 30.95
N LYS A 41 -51.78 17.53 32.16
CA LYS A 41 -53.23 17.40 32.41
C LYS A 41 -53.94 16.35 31.53
N ASN A 42 -53.32 15.19 31.35
CA ASN A 42 -53.82 14.09 30.47
C ASN A 42 -54.05 14.47 29.00
N ARG A 43 -53.47 15.58 28.52
CA ARG A 43 -53.51 15.94 27.09
C ARG A 43 -52.59 15.02 26.30
N GLN A 44 -52.96 14.75 25.05
CA GLN A 44 -52.10 14.03 24.13
C GLN A 44 -50.78 14.80 23.92
N PRO A 45 -49.63 14.12 23.86
CA PRO A 45 -48.34 14.76 23.63
C PRO A 45 -48.32 15.43 22.26
N ASN A 46 -48.16 16.76 22.23
CA ASN A 46 -47.90 17.52 21.03
C ASN A 46 -46.81 18.57 21.30
N HIS A 47 -46.27 19.19 20.25
CA HIS A 47 -45.20 20.21 20.36
C HIS A 47 -45.59 21.40 21.23
N ASP A 48 -46.86 21.82 21.17
CA ASP A 48 -47.37 22.97 21.90
C ASP A 48 -47.51 22.66 23.41
N VAL A 49 -48.01 21.47 23.76
CA VAL A 49 -48.08 20.92 25.13
C VAL A 49 -46.68 20.74 25.73
N LEU A 50 -45.72 20.24 24.94
CA LEU A 50 -44.33 20.15 25.40
C LEU A 50 -43.73 21.53 25.67
N THR A 51 -44.09 22.54 24.87
CA THR A 51 -43.65 23.93 25.09
C THR A 51 -44.26 24.49 26.39
N GLU A 52 -45.52 24.20 26.67
CA GLU A 52 -46.17 24.56 27.94
C GLU A 52 -45.50 23.87 29.13
N ILE A 53 -45.19 22.57 29.04
CA ILE A 53 -44.48 21.81 30.08
C ILE A 53 -43.10 22.42 30.35
N ILE A 54 -42.33 22.73 29.30
CA ILE A 54 -41.01 23.36 29.44
C ILE A 54 -41.13 24.74 30.11
N ASN A 55 -42.09 25.56 29.69
CA ASN A 55 -42.30 26.87 30.28
C ASN A 55 -42.74 26.79 31.75
N TYR A 56 -43.50 25.75 32.12
CA TYR A 56 -43.87 25.46 33.50
C TYR A 56 -42.65 25.04 34.34
N LEU A 57 -41.83 24.12 33.82
CA LEU A 57 -40.60 23.67 34.50
C LEU A 57 -39.58 24.81 34.66
N MET A 58 -39.54 25.77 33.75
CA MET A 58 -38.65 26.94 33.86
C MET A 58 -38.98 27.88 35.02
N GLN A 59 -40.17 27.78 35.64
CA GLN A 59 -40.54 28.58 36.81
C GLN A 59 -39.77 28.16 38.08
N THR A 60 -39.28 26.92 38.12
CA THR A 60 -38.63 26.30 39.27
C THR A 60 -37.13 26.07 39.01
N GLU A 61 -36.28 26.13 40.05
CA GLU A 61 -34.81 26.07 39.89
C GLU A 61 -34.32 24.68 39.39
N ASP A 62 -34.78 23.62 40.04
CA ASP A 62 -34.61 22.22 39.62
C ASP A 62 -35.12 21.95 38.20
N GLY A 63 -36.28 22.52 37.84
CA GLY A 63 -36.82 22.45 36.49
C GLY A 63 -35.96 23.19 35.45
N ARG A 64 -35.34 24.33 35.81
CA ARG A 64 -34.38 25.04 34.94
C ARG A 64 -33.13 24.21 34.66
N GLU A 65 -32.55 23.57 35.67
CA GLU A 65 -31.42 22.67 35.49
C GLU A 65 -31.76 21.49 34.58
N PHE A 66 -32.94 20.90 34.76
CA PHE A 66 -33.41 19.81 33.93
C PHE A 66 -33.60 20.23 32.47
N VAL A 67 -34.21 21.40 32.22
CA VAL A 67 -34.35 21.96 30.87
C VAL A 67 -32.97 22.25 30.25
N LYS A 68 -31.98 22.68 31.03
CA LYS A 68 -30.59 22.85 30.56
C LYS A 68 -29.97 21.52 30.15
N LYS A 69 -30.14 20.45 30.93
CA LYS A 69 -29.70 19.09 30.59
C LYS A 69 -30.37 18.59 29.31
N LEU A 70 -31.70 18.73 29.21
CA LEU A 70 -32.47 18.39 28.01
C LEU A 70 -31.94 19.12 26.77
N ARG A 71 -31.75 20.45 26.85
CA ARG A 71 -31.24 21.26 25.74
C ARG A 71 -29.84 20.81 25.31
N ASN A 72 -28.97 20.47 26.26
CA ASN A 72 -27.62 19.96 25.96
C ASN A 72 -27.66 18.59 25.29
N SER A 73 -28.51 17.68 25.76
CA SER A 73 -28.70 16.35 25.17
C SER A 73 -29.25 16.44 23.75
N LEU A 74 -30.22 17.34 23.52
CA LEU A 74 -30.79 17.63 22.21
C LEU A 74 -29.74 18.22 21.25
N ARG A 75 -28.90 19.14 21.72
CA ARG A 75 -27.76 19.67 20.93
C ARG A 75 -26.80 18.56 20.52
N ARG A 76 -26.42 17.67 21.45
CA ARG A 76 -25.55 16.52 21.16
C ARG A 76 -26.20 15.58 20.16
N ARG A 77 -27.52 15.35 20.26
CA ARG A 77 -28.26 14.54 19.29
C ARG A 77 -28.23 15.15 17.90
N ARG A 78 -28.53 16.44 17.75
CA ARG A 78 -28.46 17.14 16.46
C ARG A 78 -27.10 16.99 15.81
N GLN A 79 -26.02 17.13 16.59
CA GLN A 79 -24.66 16.97 16.10
C GLN A 79 -24.42 15.55 15.57
N ARG A 80 -24.85 14.52 16.30
CA ARG A 80 -24.76 13.11 15.86
C ARG A 80 -25.60 12.81 14.62
N TYR A 81 -26.78 13.42 14.48
CA TYR A 81 -27.66 13.22 13.31
C TYR A 81 -27.19 13.99 12.07
N SER A 82 -26.45 15.09 12.24
CA SER A 82 -25.85 15.84 11.13
C SER A 82 -24.59 15.15 10.59
N ASP A 83 -23.90 14.38 11.42
CA ASP A 83 -22.66 13.65 11.11
C ASP A 83 -22.94 12.25 10.51
N LYS A 84 -23.91 12.10 9.58
CA LYS A 84 -24.23 10.77 8.98
C LYS A 84 -23.05 10.08 8.30
N ASP A 85 -22.04 10.85 7.87
CA ASP A 85 -20.83 10.33 7.22
C ASP A 85 -19.68 10.03 8.19
N ARG A 86 -19.83 10.32 9.49
CA ARG A 86 -18.77 10.12 10.49
C ARG A 86 -19.15 9.03 11.48
N LYS A 87 -18.39 7.93 11.48
CA LYS A 87 -18.44 6.92 12.55
C LYS A 87 -17.43 7.31 13.63
N VAL A 88 -17.92 7.55 14.84
CA VAL A 88 -17.06 7.78 16.00
C VAL A 88 -16.51 6.44 16.47
N CYS A 89 -15.20 6.25 16.34
CA CYS A 89 -14.49 5.08 16.84
C CYS A 89 -13.60 5.48 18.01
N THR A 90 -13.77 4.79 19.15
CA THR A 90 -12.87 4.91 20.31
C THR A 90 -11.87 3.77 20.29
N PHE A 91 -10.59 4.10 20.27
CA PHE A 91 -9.49 3.14 20.35
C PHE A 91 -8.52 3.56 21.44
N THR A 92 -7.85 2.58 22.04
CA THR A 92 -6.84 2.82 23.08
C THR A 92 -5.47 2.80 22.45
N LEU A 93 -4.70 3.88 22.60
CA LEU A 93 -3.31 3.95 22.19
C LEU A 93 -2.39 3.85 23.42
N PRO A 94 -1.17 3.31 23.25
CA PRO A 94 -0.11 3.48 24.23
C PRO A 94 0.15 4.98 24.51
N ALA A 95 0.41 5.33 25.77
CA ALA A 95 0.59 6.72 26.20
C ALA A 95 1.65 7.46 25.36
N LYS A 96 2.82 6.83 25.13
CA LYS A 96 3.90 7.40 24.31
C LYS A 96 3.46 7.72 22.89
N THR A 97 2.69 6.84 22.26
CA THR A 97 2.20 7.03 20.89
C THR A 97 1.20 8.19 20.81
N LYS A 98 0.34 8.30 21.83
CA LYS A 98 -0.58 9.44 21.94
C LYS A 98 0.16 10.76 22.13
N GLU A 99 1.14 10.82 23.03
CA GLU A 99 1.97 12.01 23.24
C GLU A 99 2.69 12.45 21.96
N GLN A 100 3.27 11.50 21.22
CA GLN A 100 3.91 11.80 19.94
C GLN A 100 2.91 12.32 18.90
N LEU A 101 1.71 11.75 18.86
CA LEU A 101 0.64 12.20 17.97
C LEU A 101 0.20 13.63 18.31
N SER A 102 -0.03 13.92 19.59
CA SER A 102 -0.42 15.26 20.07
C SER A 102 0.69 16.29 19.81
N CYS A 103 1.95 15.98 20.13
CA CYS A 103 3.09 16.84 19.83
C CYS A 103 3.21 17.14 18.33
N SER A 104 2.95 16.14 17.47
CA SER A 104 3.00 16.31 16.02
C SER A 104 1.82 17.14 15.50
N ALA A 105 0.63 16.93 16.07
CA ALA A 105 -0.58 17.71 15.79
C ALA A 105 -0.38 19.19 16.12
N GLU A 106 0.18 19.48 17.30
CA GLU A 106 0.49 20.84 17.73
C GLU A 106 1.52 21.52 16.82
N LYS A 107 2.64 20.84 16.52
CA LYS A 107 3.68 21.36 15.64
C LYS A 107 3.15 21.71 14.25
N LEU A 108 2.30 20.85 13.69
CA LEU A 108 1.75 21.01 12.36
C LEU A 108 0.46 21.86 12.33
N LYS A 109 -0.09 22.24 13.49
CA LYS A 109 -1.38 22.93 13.64
C LYS A 109 -2.53 22.21 12.93
N ILE A 110 -2.51 20.88 12.95
CA ILE A 110 -3.49 20.02 12.28
C ILE A 110 -4.09 19.07 13.32
N SER A 111 -5.32 18.60 13.09
CA SER A 111 -5.94 17.61 13.99
C SER A 111 -5.19 16.27 13.98
N GLU A 112 -5.11 15.61 15.13
CA GLU A 112 -4.56 14.27 15.27
C GLU A 112 -5.14 13.29 14.24
N SER A 113 -6.45 13.37 13.98
CA SER A 113 -7.12 12.53 12.99
C SER A 113 -6.60 12.73 11.56
N SER A 114 -6.27 13.97 11.18
CA SER A 114 -5.74 14.27 9.85
C SER A 114 -4.29 13.82 9.71
N ILE A 115 -3.51 13.75 10.79
CA ILE A 115 -2.18 13.15 10.77
C ILE A 115 -2.28 11.65 10.51
N VAL A 116 -3.21 10.96 11.19
CA VAL A 116 -3.45 9.53 10.95
C VAL A 116 -3.85 9.27 9.50
N VAL A 117 -4.76 10.08 8.94
CA VAL A 117 -5.16 9.96 7.52
C VAL A 117 -3.96 10.17 6.58
N ALA A 118 -3.14 11.19 6.84
CA ALA A 118 -1.95 11.46 6.03
C ALA A 118 -0.93 10.31 6.12
N ALA A 119 -0.70 9.78 7.32
CA ALA A 119 0.21 8.65 7.55
C ALA A 119 -0.27 7.38 6.83
N LEU A 120 -1.57 7.08 6.88
CA LEU A 120 -2.15 5.94 6.16
C LEU A 120 -1.99 6.11 4.64
N GLY A 121 -2.33 7.28 4.10
CA GLY A 121 -2.18 7.55 2.67
C GLY A 121 -0.71 7.53 2.19
N GLN A 122 0.23 7.95 3.03
CA GLN A 122 1.66 7.84 2.73
C GLN A 122 2.15 6.40 2.81
N ALA A 123 1.69 5.61 3.78
CA ALA A 123 2.04 4.20 3.91
C ALA A 123 1.57 3.40 2.68
N GLU A 124 0.34 3.64 2.20
CA GLU A 124 -0.17 3.01 0.98
C GLU A 124 0.70 3.34 -0.25
N LYS A 125 1.06 4.62 -0.43
CA LYS A 125 1.95 5.05 -1.51
C LYS A 125 3.31 4.39 -1.43
N LEU A 126 3.91 4.34 -0.24
CA LEU A 126 5.21 3.71 -0.03
C LEU A 126 5.17 2.22 -0.34
N ILE A 127 4.14 1.50 0.13
CA ILE A 127 3.96 0.07 -0.17
C ILE A 127 3.87 -0.16 -1.68
N GLU A 128 3.11 0.67 -2.39
CA GLU A 128 2.95 0.55 -3.83
C GLU A 128 4.26 0.87 -4.58
N GLU A 129 5.04 1.84 -4.12
CA GLU A 129 6.38 2.11 -4.64
C GLU A 129 7.34 0.95 -4.41
N TYR A 130 7.33 0.34 -3.22
CA TYR A 130 8.15 -0.83 -2.90
C TYR A 130 7.80 -2.00 -3.83
N ARG A 131 6.51 -2.31 -4.01
CA ARG A 131 6.06 -3.36 -4.94
C ARG A 131 6.54 -3.12 -6.37
N LYS A 132 6.43 -1.88 -6.85
CA LYS A 132 6.90 -1.51 -8.20
C LYS A 132 8.41 -1.67 -8.33
N ARG A 133 9.19 -1.32 -7.31
CA ARG A 133 10.65 -1.49 -7.32
C ARG A 133 11.01 -2.98 -7.31
N GLU A 134 10.36 -3.76 -6.48
CA GLU A 134 10.55 -5.21 -6.41
C GLU A 134 10.26 -5.89 -7.75
N GLN A 135 9.13 -5.53 -8.38
CA GLN A 135 8.79 -6.03 -9.72
C GLN A 135 9.84 -5.65 -10.78
N LYS A 136 10.36 -4.41 -10.74
CA LYS A 136 11.42 -3.98 -11.67
C LYS A 136 12.70 -4.79 -11.49
N ILE A 137 13.09 -5.06 -10.25
CA ILE A 137 14.28 -5.86 -9.94
C ILE A 137 14.08 -7.29 -10.41
N GLU A 138 12.91 -7.88 -10.17
CA GLU A 138 12.62 -9.25 -10.60
C GLU A 138 12.61 -9.37 -12.13
N ASN A 139 11.96 -8.43 -12.82
CA ASN A 139 11.97 -8.39 -14.29
C ASN A 139 13.40 -8.23 -14.84
N ALA A 140 14.23 -7.37 -14.24
CA ALA A 140 15.62 -7.19 -14.65
C ALA A 140 16.43 -8.50 -14.47
N ARG A 141 16.26 -9.18 -13.33
CA ARG A 141 16.89 -10.49 -13.07
C ARG A 141 16.43 -11.56 -14.05
N GLU A 142 15.15 -11.56 -14.42
CA GLU A 142 14.62 -12.50 -15.39
C GLU A 142 15.22 -12.28 -16.79
N ILE A 143 15.34 -11.02 -17.21
CA ILE A 143 16.00 -10.65 -18.47
C ILE A 143 17.47 -11.11 -18.44
N GLU A 144 18.22 -10.78 -17.40
CA GLU A 144 19.63 -11.19 -17.25
C GLU A 144 19.79 -12.73 -17.29
N ARG A 145 18.91 -13.46 -16.58
CA ARG A 145 18.89 -14.93 -16.60
C ARG A 145 18.63 -15.48 -18.00
N ASN A 146 17.69 -14.89 -18.73
CA ASN A 146 17.35 -15.32 -20.09
C ASN A 146 18.50 -15.03 -21.06
N GLU A 147 19.12 -13.85 -20.99
CA GLU A 147 20.31 -13.53 -21.79
C GLU A 147 21.48 -14.46 -21.48
N ALA A 148 21.74 -14.76 -20.20
CA ALA A 148 22.78 -15.69 -19.80
C ALA A 148 22.53 -17.10 -20.34
N LYS A 149 21.30 -17.60 -20.27
CA LYS A 149 20.91 -18.89 -20.87
C LYS A 149 21.16 -18.91 -22.38
N GLN A 150 20.70 -17.89 -23.11
CA GLN A 150 20.92 -17.79 -24.55
C GLN A 150 22.41 -17.80 -24.92
N ARG A 151 23.25 -17.09 -24.15
CA ARG A 151 24.70 -17.09 -24.36
C ARG A 151 25.32 -18.46 -24.10
N ILE A 152 24.90 -19.15 -23.04
CA ILE A 152 25.36 -20.50 -22.72
C ILE A 152 24.99 -21.47 -23.84
N ASP A 153 23.75 -21.42 -24.33
CA ASP A 153 23.28 -22.31 -25.40
C ASP A 153 24.04 -22.07 -26.71
N LEU A 154 24.28 -20.81 -27.05
CA LEU A 154 25.08 -20.44 -28.23
C LEU A 154 26.53 -20.94 -28.10
N LEU A 155 27.16 -20.77 -26.95
CA LEU A 155 28.53 -21.27 -26.71
C LEU A 155 28.58 -22.80 -26.75
N ARG A 156 27.56 -23.47 -26.19
CA ARG A 156 27.43 -24.92 -26.25
C ARG A 156 27.32 -25.39 -27.70
N ALA A 157 26.50 -24.75 -28.54
CA ALA A 157 26.39 -25.08 -29.95
C ALA A 157 27.73 -24.91 -30.70
N LYS A 158 28.41 -23.78 -30.48
CA LYS A 158 29.75 -23.53 -31.08
C LYS A 158 30.78 -24.57 -30.64
N HIS A 159 30.77 -24.96 -29.37
CA HIS A 159 31.65 -26.00 -28.85
C HIS A 159 31.39 -27.36 -29.51
N HIS A 160 30.12 -27.77 -29.64
CA HIS A 160 29.77 -29.02 -30.32
C HIS A 160 30.23 -29.03 -31.77
N GLU A 161 30.07 -27.92 -32.49
CA GLU A 161 30.52 -27.82 -33.88
C GLU A 161 32.05 -27.84 -33.99
N ALA A 162 32.76 -27.13 -33.09
CA ALA A 162 34.22 -27.19 -33.04
C ALA A 162 34.73 -28.61 -32.76
N MET A 163 34.11 -29.34 -31.82
CA MET A 163 34.45 -30.73 -31.54
C MET A 163 34.21 -31.65 -32.74
N ARG A 164 33.11 -31.47 -33.48
CA ARG A 164 32.86 -32.21 -34.73
C ARG A 164 33.95 -31.96 -35.77
N GLN A 165 34.37 -30.71 -35.93
CA GLN A 165 35.44 -30.36 -36.87
C GLN A 165 36.78 -30.97 -36.45
N ILE A 166 37.12 -30.92 -35.16
CA ILE A 166 38.32 -31.56 -34.61
C ILE A 166 38.28 -33.07 -34.87
N GLN A 167 37.15 -33.73 -34.58
CA GLN A 167 37.00 -35.17 -34.83
C GLN A 167 37.15 -35.51 -36.32
N LYS A 168 36.58 -34.70 -37.22
CA LYS A 168 36.72 -34.87 -38.67
C LYS A 168 38.16 -34.70 -39.15
N LEU A 169 38.91 -33.77 -38.56
CA LEU A 169 40.33 -33.58 -38.87
C LEU A 169 41.18 -34.72 -38.31
N ALA A 170 40.95 -35.13 -37.06
CA ALA A 170 41.63 -36.25 -36.41
C ALA A 170 41.41 -37.56 -37.17
N THR A 171 40.16 -37.88 -37.54
CA THR A 171 39.85 -39.07 -38.36
C THR A 171 40.56 -39.05 -39.71
N ARG A 172 40.60 -37.90 -40.39
CA ARG A 172 41.38 -37.75 -41.62
C ARG A 172 42.86 -38.02 -41.38
N LEU A 173 43.46 -37.39 -40.36
CA LEU A 173 44.86 -37.61 -40.00
C LEU A 173 45.14 -39.07 -39.70
N SER A 174 44.30 -39.75 -38.92
CA SER A 174 44.47 -41.18 -38.64
C SER A 174 44.34 -42.05 -39.88
N ILE A 175 43.44 -41.73 -40.82
CA ILE A 175 43.36 -42.42 -42.12
C ILE A 175 44.67 -42.24 -42.90
N TRP A 176 45.24 -41.03 -42.90
CA TRP A 176 46.52 -40.76 -43.54
C TRP A 176 47.67 -41.55 -42.88
N GLU A 177 47.77 -41.51 -41.56
CA GLU A 177 48.80 -42.24 -40.79
C GLU A 177 48.72 -43.75 -41.04
N LEU A 178 47.51 -44.33 -41.04
CA LEU A 178 47.29 -45.76 -41.28
C LEU A 178 47.56 -46.16 -42.73
N ALA A 179 47.23 -45.32 -43.71
CA ALA A 179 47.41 -45.64 -45.14
C ALA A 179 48.89 -45.61 -45.58
N LEU A 180 49.75 -44.89 -44.86
CA LEU A 180 51.14 -44.65 -45.24
C LEU A 180 52.16 -45.35 -44.34
N GLU A 181 51.74 -45.98 -43.24
CA GLU A 181 52.58 -46.60 -42.20
C GLU A 181 53.75 -45.70 -41.73
N ALA A 182 53.63 -44.39 -41.96
CA ALA A 182 54.66 -43.39 -41.74
C ALA A 182 54.02 -42.11 -41.23
N GLU A 183 54.72 -41.44 -40.31
CA GLU A 183 54.29 -40.16 -39.71
C GLU A 183 54.15 -39.05 -40.77
N HIS A 184 54.86 -39.18 -41.90
CA HIS A 184 54.80 -38.28 -43.05
C HIS A 184 54.71 -39.09 -44.35
N PRO A 185 53.71 -38.85 -45.21
CA PRO A 185 53.72 -39.41 -46.56
C PRO A 185 55.02 -39.04 -47.28
N GLY A 186 55.63 -39.95 -48.03
CA GLY A 186 56.75 -39.65 -48.95
C GLY A 186 56.37 -38.76 -50.15
N ILE A 187 55.37 -37.89 -49.98
CA ILE A 187 54.98 -36.86 -50.92
C ILE A 187 56.04 -35.76 -50.81
N VAL A 188 56.65 -35.38 -51.94
CA VAL A 188 57.50 -34.19 -52.03
C VAL A 188 56.59 -32.97 -51.87
N VAL A 189 56.35 -32.59 -50.61
CA VAL A 189 55.65 -31.37 -50.25
C VAL A 189 56.70 -30.28 -50.11
N ASP A 190 56.44 -29.10 -50.68
CA ASP A 190 57.22 -27.91 -50.37
C ASP A 190 57.03 -27.57 -48.88
N GLN A 191 57.98 -28.04 -48.07
CA GLN A 191 57.96 -27.92 -46.62
C GLN A 191 57.89 -26.45 -46.18
N ALA A 192 58.49 -25.52 -46.94
CA ALA A 192 58.45 -24.10 -46.63
C ALA A 192 57.03 -23.52 -46.86
N LEU A 193 56.34 -23.97 -47.92
CA LEU A 193 54.98 -23.55 -48.21
C LEU A 193 53.96 -24.17 -47.22
N LEU A 194 54.18 -25.42 -46.80
CA LEU A 194 53.37 -26.08 -45.77
C LEU A 194 53.53 -25.40 -44.41
N ASP A 195 54.78 -25.16 -43.97
CA ASP A 195 55.06 -24.52 -42.69
C ASP A 195 54.52 -23.09 -42.64
N SER A 196 54.63 -22.34 -43.75
CA SER A 196 54.10 -20.97 -43.82
C SER A 196 52.57 -20.95 -43.77
N THR A 197 51.89 -21.87 -44.46
CA THR A 197 50.42 -21.98 -44.41
C THR A 197 49.91 -22.50 -43.06
N ALA A 198 50.58 -23.48 -42.46
CA ALA A 198 50.27 -23.98 -41.12
C ALA A 198 50.47 -22.89 -40.05
N LYS A 199 51.59 -22.17 -40.09
CA LYS A 199 51.85 -21.02 -39.20
C LYS A 199 50.82 -19.90 -39.39
N ALA A 200 50.42 -19.59 -40.62
CA ALA A 200 49.40 -18.58 -40.88
C ALA A 200 48.04 -18.97 -40.28
N LYS A 201 47.60 -20.22 -40.49
CA LYS A 201 46.33 -20.73 -39.95
C LYS A 201 46.34 -20.83 -38.42
N THR A 202 47.39 -21.39 -37.84
CA THR A 202 47.53 -21.50 -36.37
C THR A 202 47.62 -20.13 -35.69
N LYS A 203 48.31 -19.15 -36.29
CA LYS A 203 48.36 -17.78 -35.79
C LYS A 203 46.99 -17.11 -35.82
N ALA A 204 46.20 -17.32 -36.88
CA ALA A 204 44.83 -16.80 -36.96
C ALA A 204 43.93 -17.40 -35.88
N ILE A 205 43.99 -18.73 -35.67
CA ILE A 205 43.25 -19.43 -34.63
C ILE A 205 43.68 -18.93 -33.23
N SER A 206 44.99 -18.84 -32.97
CA SER A 206 45.52 -18.34 -31.69
C SER A 206 45.05 -16.92 -31.41
N LYS A 207 45.05 -16.03 -32.42
CA LYS A 207 44.57 -14.66 -32.28
C LYS A 207 43.07 -14.62 -31.98
N ALA A 208 42.27 -15.45 -32.64
CA ALA A 208 40.83 -15.54 -32.39
C ALA A 208 40.51 -16.05 -30.98
N ILE A 209 41.24 -17.06 -30.51
CA ILE A 209 41.12 -17.58 -29.14
C ILE A 209 41.50 -16.50 -28.13
N LYS A 210 42.64 -15.82 -28.31
CA LYS A 210 43.08 -14.73 -27.43
C LYS A 210 42.05 -13.59 -27.35
N LEU A 211 41.44 -13.22 -28.47
CA LEU A 211 40.37 -12.23 -28.54
C LEU A 211 39.13 -12.67 -27.75
N ALA A 212 38.70 -13.92 -27.95
CA ALA A 212 37.55 -14.48 -27.24
C ALA A 212 37.80 -14.56 -25.73
N THR A 213 39.00 -14.96 -25.30
CA THR A 213 39.37 -15.01 -23.87
C THR A 213 39.46 -13.61 -23.26
N ALA A 214 39.97 -12.62 -24.00
CA ALA A 214 40.05 -11.24 -23.53
C ALA A 214 38.65 -10.61 -23.39
N GLN A 215 37.76 -10.85 -24.34
CA GLN A 215 36.35 -10.45 -24.23
C GLN A 215 35.68 -11.11 -23.01
N TRP A 216 35.90 -12.41 -22.80
CA TRP A 216 35.36 -13.10 -21.64
C TRP A 216 35.89 -12.53 -20.31
N ALA A 217 37.19 -12.27 -20.22
CA ALA A 217 37.80 -11.65 -19.05
C ALA A 217 37.26 -10.24 -18.76
N SER A 218 36.88 -9.48 -19.80
CA SER A 218 36.27 -8.16 -19.65
C SER A 218 34.81 -8.18 -19.18
N LEU A 219 34.12 -9.32 -19.32
CA LEU A 219 32.72 -9.52 -18.94
C LEU A 219 32.55 -10.11 -17.53
N LEU A 220 33.63 -10.63 -16.93
CA LEU A 220 33.61 -11.07 -15.54
C LEU A 220 33.56 -9.84 -14.61
N PRO A 221 32.69 -9.83 -13.59
CA PRO A 221 32.72 -8.79 -12.58
C PRO A 221 34.10 -8.82 -11.90
N ARG A 222 34.78 -7.68 -11.84
CA ARG A 222 35.97 -7.54 -10.99
C ARG A 222 35.49 -7.68 -9.55
N ILE A 223 35.82 -8.81 -8.93
CA ILE A 223 35.74 -9.03 -7.47
C ILE A 223 36.72 -8.08 -6.80
#